data_AF-A0A9D0BXV7-F1
#
_entry.id   AF-A0A9D0BXV7-F1
#
_cell.length_a   1.000
_cell.length_b   1.000
_cell.length_c   1.000
_cell.angle_alpha   90.00
_cell.angle_beta   90.00
_cell.angle_gamma   90.00
#
_symmetry.space_group_name_H-M   'P 1'
#
loop_
_entity.id
_entity.type
_entity.pdbx_description
1 polymer ?
#
loop_
_entity_poly.entity_id
_entity_poly.type
_entity_poly.pdbx_seq_one_letter_code
_entity_poly.pdbx_strand_id
1 'polypeptide(L)' 'YQAYPSWVAKALYFAGTTYEKLNQKDRAKKVYREILDKFPTEKISSRAKERLAGM' A
#
# COMPACT_ATOMS: atom_id res chain seq x y z
N TYR A 1 19.35 -1.26 15.09
CA TYR A 1 18.22 -1.80 14.30
C TYR A 1 17.42 -0.63 13.75
N GLN A 2 17.86 -0.06 12.62
CA GLN A 2 17.20 1.09 12.01
C GLN A 2 15.91 0.66 11.33
N ALA A 3 14.84 1.39 11.64
CA ALA A 3 13.52 1.27 11.07
C ALA A 3 13.58 1.05 9.54
N TYR A 4 13.09 -0.10 9.07
CA TYR A 4 12.80 -0.39 7.65
C TYR A 4 11.32 -0.21 7.25
N PRO A 5 10.50 0.68 7.86
CA PRO A 5 9.10 0.82 7.47
C PRO A 5 8.98 1.22 5.99
N SER A 6 9.96 1.98 5.47
CA SER A 6 10.05 2.36 4.05
C SER A 6 10.18 1.21 3.04
N TRP A 7 10.83 0.10 3.41
CA TRP A 7 10.97 -1.05 2.52
C TRP A 7 9.73 -1.94 2.59
N VAL A 8 9.19 -2.13 3.79
CA VAL A 8 7.97 -2.91 4.00
C VAL A 8 6.77 -2.22 3.33
N ALA A 9 6.64 -0.90 3.48
CA ALA A 9 5.59 -0.12 2.83
C ALA A 9 5.73 -0.15 1.31
N LYS A 10 6.96 -0.07 0.76
CA LYS A 10 7.20 -0.28 -0.68
C LYS A 10 6.77 -1.66 -1.14
N ALA A 11 7.16 -2.72 -0.43
CA ALA A 11 6.81 -4.09 -0.80
C ALA A 11 5.29 -4.30 -0.83
N LEU A 12 4.58 -3.79 0.19
CA LEU A 12 3.11 -3.83 0.24
C LEU A 12 2.49 -3.00 -0.89
N TYR A 13 3.03 -1.82 -1.21
CA TYR A 13 2.54 -1.01 -2.32
C TYR A 13 2.66 -1.74 -3.65
N PHE A 14 3.81 -2.40 -3.88
CA PHE A 14 4.01 -3.24 -5.06
C PHE A 14 3.04 -4.42 -5.09
N ALA A 15 2.81 -5.09 -3.96
CA ALA A 15 1.80 -6.15 -3.86
C ALA A 15 0.41 -5.63 -4.24
N GLY A 16 0.01 -4.46 -3.73
CA GLY A 16 -1.24 -3.78 -4.09
C GLY A 16 -1.36 -3.56 -5.60
N THR A 17 -0.31 -3.02 -6.24
CA THR A 17 -0.32 -2.80 -7.70
C THR A 17 -0.36 -4.09 -8.51
N THR A 18 0.24 -5.17 -8.00
CA THR A 18 0.14 -6.50 -8.63
C THR A 18 -1.29 -7.02 -8.54
N TYR A 19 -1.97 -6.85 -7.40
CA TYR A 19 -3.38 -7.20 -7.26
C TYR A 19 -4.28 -6.38 -8.21
N GLU A 20 -3.97 -5.10 -8.44
CA GLU A 20 -4.66 -4.31 -9.48
C GLU A 20 -4.51 -4.94 -10.87
N LYS A 21 -3.29 -5.32 -11.26
CA LYS A 21 -3.02 -5.99 -12.55
C LYS A 21 -3.72 -7.34 -12.67
N LEU A 22 -3.91 -8.04 -11.55
CA LEU A 22 -4.63 -9.31 -11.47
C LEU A 22 -6.16 -9.14 -11.46
N ASN A 23 -6.68 -7.92 -11.66
CA ASN A 23 -8.09 -7.57 -11.55
C ASN A 23 -8.68 -7.78 -10.13
N GLN A 24 -7.83 -8.02 -9.13
CA GLN A 24 -8.22 -8.26 -7.74
C GLN A 24 -8.25 -6.96 -6.95
N LYS A 25 -9.11 -6.02 -7.37
CA LYS A 25 -9.26 -4.71 -6.72
C LYS A 25 -9.56 -4.84 -5.24
N ASP A 26 -10.42 -5.77 -4.81
CA ASP A 26 -10.72 -5.99 -3.39
C ASP A 26 -9.48 -6.29 -2.53
N ARG A 27 -8.58 -7.15 -3.04
CA ARG A 27 -7.33 -7.45 -2.33
C ARG A 27 -6.38 -6.27 -2.35
N ALA A 28 -6.27 -5.57 -3.48
CA ALA A 28 -5.49 -4.35 -3.58
C ALA A 28 -5.94 -3.32 -2.54
N LYS A 29 -7.25 -3.08 -2.43
CA LYS A 29 -7.84 -2.16 -1.43
C LYS A 29 -7.48 -2.56 0.00
N LYS A 30 -7.52 -3.86 0.31
CA LYS A 30 -7.13 -4.40 1.62
C LYS A 30 -5.66 -4.13 1.94
N VAL A 31 -4.76 -4.42 0.99
CA VAL A 31 -3.33 -4.18 1.13
C VAL A 31 -3.02 -2.69 1.33
N TYR A 32 -3.65 -1.81 0.54
CA TYR A 32 -3.46 -0.37 0.72
C TYR A 32 -3.96 0.11 2.08
N ARG A 33 -5.11 -0.37 2.57
CA ARG A 33 -5.58 -0.06 3.93
C ARG A 33 -4.61 -0.51 5.01
N GLU A 34 -4.01 -1.70 4.87
CA GLU A 34 -2.97 -2.16 5.80
C GLU A 34 -1.73 -1.26 5.79
N ILE A 35 -1.35 -0.71 4.64
CA ILE A 35 -0.25 0.26 4.55
C ILE A 35 -0.61 1.55 5.29
N LEU A 36 -1.84 2.04 5.14
CA LEU A 36 -2.31 3.23 5.84
C LEU A 36 -2.36 3.03 7.36
N ASP A 37 -2.74 1.83 7.80
CA ASP A 37 -2.85 1.46 9.21
C ASP A 37 -1.47 1.27 9.87
N LYS A 38 -0.57 0.54 9.20
CA LYS A 38 0.78 0.23 9.73
C LYS A 38 1.79 1.35 9.51
N PHE A 39 1.62 2.18 8.49
CA PHE A 39 2.59 3.21 8.10
C PHE A 39 1.96 4.59 7.89
N PRO A 40 1.07 5.10 8.76
CA PRO A 40 0.26 6.31 8.50
C PRO A 40 1.07 7.57 8.20
N THR A 41 2.27 7.68 8.76
CA THR A 41 3.18 8.84 8.64
C THR A 41 4.09 8.80 7.42
N GLU A 42 4.08 7.71 6.66
CA GLU A 42 5.03 7.52 5.57
C GLU A 42 4.52 8.06 4.23
N LYS A 43 5.43 8.58 3.40
CA LYS A 43 5.08 9.16 2.09
C LYS A 43 4.39 8.16 1.15
N ILE A 44 4.66 6.86 1.33
CA ILE A 44 4.02 5.77 0.60
C ILE A 44 2.54 5.64 0.95
N SER A 45 2.16 5.95 2.19
CA SER A 45 0.76 5.86 2.64
C SER A 45 -0.09 6.92 1.97
N SER A 46 0.43 8.13 1.76
CA SER A 46 -0.28 9.13 0.95
C SER A 46 -0.54 8.61 -0.48
N ARG A 47 0.47 8.01 -1.12
CA ARG A 47 0.32 7.41 -2.47
C ARG A 47 -0.64 6.22 -2.49
N ALA A 48 -0.60 5.36 -1.47
CA ALA A 48 -1.50 4.23 -1.30
C ALA A 48 -2.96 4.70 -1.14
N LYS A 49 -3.17 5.79 -0.40
CA LYS A 49 -4.50 6.41 -0.22
C LYS A 49 -5.04 7.00 -1.51
N GLU A 50 -4.23 7.73 -2.26
CA GLU A 50 -4.61 8.28 -3.56
C GLU A 50 -5.00 7.17 -4.53
N ARG A 51 -4.20 6.11 -4.59
CA ARG A 51 -4.50 4.91 -5.38
C ARG A 51 -5.81 4.26 -4.93
N LEU A 52 -5.99 4.04 -3.63
CA LEU A 52 -7.21 3.47 -3.06
C LEU A 52 -8.47 4.27 -3.40
N ALA A 53 -8.36 5.61 -3.42
CA ALA A 53 -9.46 6.51 -3.75
C ALA A 53 -9.80 6.53 -5.24
N GLY A 54 -8.83 6.26 -6.13
CA GLY A 54 -9.02 6.22 -7.58
C GLY A 54 -9.47 4.87 -8.17
N MET A 55 -9.60 3.81 -7.36
CA MET A 55 -9.90 2.43 -7.80
C MET A 55 -11.39 2.05 -7.79
#